data_AF-A0A0F8ZQM1-F1
#
_entry.id   AF-A0A0F8ZQM1-F1
#
_cell.length_a   1.000
_cell.length_b   1.000
_cell.length_c   1.000
_cell.angle_alpha   90.00
_cell.angle_beta   90.00
_cell.angle_gamma   90.00
#
_symmetry.space_group_name_H-M   'P 1'
#
loop_
_entity.id
_entity.type
_entity.pdbx_description
1 polymer ?
#
loop_
_entity_poly.entity_id
_entity_poly.type
_entity_poly.pdbx_seq_one_letter_code
_entity_poly.pdbx_strand_id
1 'polypeptide(L)' 'MSLKNILEKIVEEGARILLSDKNKDWEASVLLESLSEPMLKRRAHLQPGLYIAEINDSGYLGQVLYKVKQKA' A
#
# COMPACT_ATOMS: atom_id res chain seq x y z
N MET A 1 3.73 10.69 1.15
CA MET A 1 3.85 9.83 2.36
C MET A 1 4.65 8.59 1.98
N SER A 2 5.23 7.87 2.94
CA SER A 2 5.88 6.59 2.65
C SER A 2 4.84 5.46 2.55
N LEU A 3 5.20 4.36 1.90
CA LEU A 3 4.39 3.14 1.89
C LEU A 3 4.11 2.67 3.32
N LYS A 4 5.10 2.72 4.20
CA LYS A 4 4.94 2.37 5.62
C LYS A 4 3.80 3.13 6.27
N ASN A 5 3.78 4.46 6.13
CA ASN A 5 2.74 5.29 6.74
C ASN A 5 1.33 4.98 6.21
N ILE A 6 1.22 4.59 4.93
CA ILE A 6 -0.06 4.18 4.35
C ILE A 6 -0.53 2.88 5.01
N LEU A 7 0.35 1.88 5.09
CA LEU A 7 0.01 0.60 5.67
C LEU A 7 -0.34 0.72 7.16
N GLU A 8 0.43 1.51 7.93
CA GLU A 8 0.14 1.80 9.34
C GLU A 8 -1.25 2.41 9.50
N LYS A 9 -1.59 3.44 8.70
CA LYS A 9 -2.93 4.04 8.72
C LYS A 9 -4.05 3.06 8.42
N ILE A 10 -3.87 2.18 7.43
CA ILE A 10 -4.87 1.16 7.08
C ILE A 10 -5.11 0.22 8.28
N VAL A 11 -4.05 -0.15 9.00
CA VAL A 11 -4.13 -1.00 10.20
C VAL A 11 -4.79 -0.26 11.35
N GLU A 12 -4.38 0.98 11.63
CA GLU A 12 -4.92 1.83 12.70
C GLU A 12 -6.41 2.13 12.51
N GLU A 13 -6.84 2.38 11.27
CA GLU A 13 -8.24 2.64 10.92
C GLU A 13 -9.09 1.36 10.93
N GLY A 14 -8.48 0.18 11.08
CA GLY A 14 -9.18 -1.10 11.04
C GLY A 14 -9.89 -1.35 9.71
N ALA A 15 -9.35 -0.79 8.62
CA ALA A 15 -10.02 -0.83 7.32
C ALA A 15 -10.17 -2.27 6.83
N ARG A 16 -11.39 -2.65 6.46
CA ARG A 16 -11.71 -3.98 5.93
C ARG A 16 -11.32 -4.12 4.46
N ILE A 17 -10.06 -3.85 4.16
CA ILE A 17 -9.51 -3.94 2.80
C ILE A 17 -8.36 -4.94 2.71
N LEU A 18 -8.16 -5.46 1.51
CA LEU A 18 -7.00 -6.25 1.11
C LEU A 18 -6.21 -5.47 0.06
N LEU A 19 -4.89 -5.67 0.10
CA LEU A 19 -3.94 -5.09 -0.84
C LEU A 19 -3.48 -6.18 -1.80
N SER A 20 -3.89 -6.06 -3.06
CA SER A 20 -3.68 -7.07 -4.09
C SER A 20 -2.48 -6.71 -4.96
N ASP A 21 -1.48 -7.58 -5.01
CA ASP A 21 -0.41 -7.50 -6.00
C ASP A 21 -0.71 -8.39 -7.22
N LYS A 22 0.29 -8.69 -8.06
CA LYS A 22 0.10 -9.53 -9.25
C LYS A 22 -0.18 -11.00 -8.92
N ASN A 23 0.15 -11.46 -7.73
CA ASN A 23 0.16 -12.86 -7.35
C ASN A 23 -0.94 -13.20 -6.33
N LYS A 24 -1.16 -12.32 -5.33
CA LYS A 24 -2.11 -12.57 -4.25
C LYS A 24 -2.56 -11.31 -3.52
N ASP A 25 -3.50 -11.53 -2.60
CA ASP A 25 -4.05 -10.52 -1.73
C ASP A 25 -3.38 -10.58 -0.36
N TRP A 26 -3.17 -9.40 0.23
CA TRP A 26 -2.44 -9.24 1.48
C TRP A 26 -3.19 -8.36 2.46
N GLU A 27 -3.03 -8.66 3.75
CA GLU A 27 -3.36 -7.71 4.80
C GLU A 27 -2.26 -6.66 4.94
N ALA A 28 -2.62 -5.42 5.30
CA ALA A 28 -1.65 -4.35 5.48
C ALA A 28 -0.65 -4.65 6.61
N SER A 29 -1.09 -5.32 7.68
CA SER A 29 -0.25 -5.81 8.77
C SER A 29 0.82 -6.78 8.27
N VAL A 30 0.44 -7.76 7.46
CA VAL A 30 1.36 -8.75 6.88
C VAL A 30 2.39 -8.06 5.98
N LEU A 31 2.00 -7.05 5.20
CA LEU A 31 2.95 -6.28 4.40
C LEU A 31 3.91 -5.45 5.25
N LEU A 32 3.47 -4.88 6.37
CA LEU A 32 4.36 -4.15 7.29
C LEU A 32 5.47 -5.04 7.87
N GLU A 33 5.14 -6.29 8.16
CA GLU A 33 6.09 -7.25 8.75
C GLU A 33 7.01 -7.92 7.72
N SER A 34 6.53 -8.12 6.49
CA SER A 34 7.24 -8.90 5.46
C SER A 34 8.04 -8.06 4.47
N LEU A 35 7.67 -6.79 4.26
CA LEU A 35 8.39 -5.93 3.32
C LEU A 35 9.73 -5.46 3.89
N SER A 36 10.72 -5.36 3.01
CA SER A 36 12.02 -4.81 3.38
C SER A 36 11.92 -3.31 3.71
N GLU A 37 12.81 -2.84 4.58
CA GLU A 37 12.86 -1.43 4.97
C GLU A 37 12.98 -0.46 3.77
N PRO A 38 13.79 -0.74 2.72
CA PRO A 38 13.81 0.11 1.52
C PRO A 38 12.45 0.21 0.82
N MET A 39 11.68 -0.88 0.80
CA MET A 39 10.36 -0.90 0.18
C MET A 39 9.36 -0.07 0.99
N LEU A 40 9.39 -0.22 2.31
CA LEU A 40 8.56 0.54 3.25
C LEU A 40 8.83 2.06 3.18
N LYS A 41 10.08 2.46 2.90
CA LYS A 41 10.48 3.87 2.76
C LYS A 41 10.07 4.50 1.42
N ARG A 42 9.61 3.73 0.43
CA ARG A 42 9.22 4.29 -0.88
C ARG A 42 8.12 5.32 -0.74
N ARG A 43 8.23 6.42 -1.49
CA ARG A 43 7.16 7.41 -1.58
C ARG A 43 5.98 6.79 -2.31
N ALA A 44 4.81 6.87 -1.71
CA ALA A 44 3.60 6.29 -2.27
C ALA A 44 2.38 7.17 -1.97
N HIS A 45 1.34 6.93 -2.75
CA HIS A 45 0.04 7.54 -2.63
C HIS A 45 -1.03 6.45 -2.57
N LEU A 46 -1.90 6.53 -1.56
CA LEU A 46 -3.12 5.74 -1.48
C LEU A 46 -4.25 6.54 -2.14
N GLN A 47 -4.82 5.98 -3.19
CA GLN A 47 -6.09 6.41 -3.74
C GLN A 47 -7.20 5.49 -3.18
N PRO A 48 -8.05 5.97 -2.25
CA PRO A 48 -9.05 5.15 -1.57
C PRO A 48 -9.96 4.41 -2.55
N GLY A 49 -10.20 3.13 -2.29
CA GLY A 49 -11.03 2.26 -3.12
C GLY A 49 -10.41 1.86 -4.47
N LEU A 50 -9.21 2.32 -4.80
CA LEU A 50 -8.55 2.07 -6.08
C LEU A 50 -7.20 1.36 -5.91
N TYR A 51 -6.17 2.05 -5.44
CA TYR A 51 -4.81 1.51 -5.39
C TYR A 51 -3.85 2.28 -4.47
N ILE A 52 -2.71 1.65 -4.18
CA ILE A 52 -1.49 2.29 -3.72
C ILE A 52 -0.50 2.32 -4.88
N ALA A 53 -0.01 3.50 -5.23
CA ALA A 53 1.00 3.68 -6.28
C ALA A 53 2.24 4.38 -5.74
N GLU A 54 3.40 4.03 -6.29
CA GLU A 54 4.65 4.73 -6.04
C GLU A 54 4.59 6.15 -6.60
N ILE A 55 5.23 7.10 -5.92
CA ILE A 55 5.45 8.46 -6.41
C ILE A 55 6.91 8.53 -6.87
N ASN A 56 7.12 8.84 -8.15
CA ASN A 56 8.47 8.96 -8.71
C ASN A 56 9.18 10.24 -8.25
N ASP A 57 10.44 10.41 -8.65
CA ASP A 57 11.24 11.55 -8.21
C ASP A 57 10.74 12.90 -8.71
N SER A 58 10.01 12.90 -9.82
CA SER A 58 9.35 14.09 -10.36
C SER A 58 7.99 14.39 -9.69
N GLY A 59 7.56 13.58 -8.72
CA GLY A 59 6.31 13.79 -7.96
C GLY A 59 5.05 13.23 -8.62
N TYR A 60 5.17 12.45 -9.69
CA TYR A 60 4.04 11.85 -10.40
C TYR A 60 3.75 10.42 -9.91
N LEU A 61 2.50 9.99 -10.10
CA LEU A 61 2.12 8.59 -9.91
C LEU A 61 2.86 7.70 -10.92
N GLY A 62 3.62 6.76 -10.39
CA GLY A 62 4.35 5.75 -11.13
C GLY A 62 3.65 4.41 -11.07
N GLN A 63 4.40 3.38 -10.71
CA GLN A 63 3.92 2.01 -10.66
C GLN A 63 2.85 1.82 -9.58
N VAL A 64 1.73 1.18 -9.95
CA VAL A 64 0.78 0.64 -8.97
C VAL A 64 1.44 -0.52 -8.22
N LEU A 65 1.61 -0.34 -6.91
CA LEU A 65 2.17 -1.34 -6.01
C LEU A 65 1.10 -2.35 -5.61
N TYR A 66 -0.08 -1.87 -5.23
CA TYR A 66 -1.19 -2.70 -4.77
C TYR A 66 -2.53 -2.13 -5.25
N LYS A 67 -3.46 -3.00 -5.66
CA LYS A 67 -4.87 -2.63 -5.84
C LYS A 67 -5.61 -2.80 -4.52
N VAL A 68 -6.54 -1.91 -4.23
CA VAL A 68 -7.40 -2.02 -3.05
C VAL A 68 -8.60 -2.89 -3.38
N LYS A 69 -8.87 -3.90 -2.55
CA LYS A 69 -10.08 -4.72 -2.61
C LYS A 69 -10.81 -4.65 -1.27
N GLN A 70 -12.14 -4.60 -1.29
CA GLN A 70 -12.93 -4.73 -0.07
C GLN A 70 -12.90 -6.19 0.40
N LYS A 71 -12.78 -6.41 1.70
CA LYS A 71 -13.05 -7.71 2.32
C LYS A 71 -14.57 -7.90 2.34
N ALA A 72 -15.03 -9.04 1.82
CA ALA A 72 -16.44 -9.45 1.90
C ALA A 72 -16.86 -9.71 3.34
#